data_AF-A0A3A9G3Q4-F1
#
_entry.id   AF-A0A3A9G3Q4-F1
#
_cell.length_a   1.000
_cell.length_b   1.000
_cell.length_c   1.000
_cell.angle_alpha   90.00
_cell.angle_beta   90.00
_cell.angle_gamma   90.00
#
_symmetry.space_group_name_H-M   'P 1'
#
loop_
_entity.id
_entity.type
_entity.pdbx_description
1 polymer ?
#
loop_
_entity_poly.entity_id
_entity_poly.type
_entity_poly.pdbx_seq_one_letter_code
_entity_poly.pdbx_strand_id
1 'polypeptide(L)'
;MRSLFPDCLNTAKTFLLAAAASLGGSVLAAFGGADVWLSALACTMGADYLTGLLLALVWKRSPKTENGAASSQAGLKGLFKKGAMFLTVLVAHQLDLAFSLNYLRGAVIMAFLANELLSLAENLGLMGIPWPSVMQNAIELLTAKEESQPHADRFQRH
;
A
#
# COMPACT_ATOMS: atom_id res chain seq x y z
N MET A 1 -26.94 21.32 35.19
CA MET A 1 -26.09 20.12 35.02
C MET A 1 -26.19 19.44 33.64
N ARG A 2 -27.19 19.72 32.79
CA ARG A 2 -27.38 19.03 31.49
C ARG A 2 -26.54 19.58 30.32
N SER A 3 -25.95 20.78 30.45
CA SER A 3 -25.07 21.40 29.44
C SER A 3 -23.58 21.03 29.59
N LEU A 4 -23.15 20.46 30.72
CA LEU A 4 -21.72 20.18 30.99
C LEU A 4 -21.20 18.89 30.33
N PHE A 5 -22.10 17.93 30.07
CA PHE A 5 -21.79 16.65 29.43
C PHE A 5 -21.36 16.76 27.94
N PRO A 6 -22.04 17.54 27.07
CA PRO A 6 -21.61 17.71 25.69
C PRO A 6 -20.27 18.45 25.56
N ASP A 7 -19.95 19.37 26.47
CA ASP A 7 -18.69 20.12 26.46
C ASP A 7 -17.48 19.23 26.80
N CYS A 8 -17.62 18.35 27.79
CA CYS A 8 -16.57 17.37 28.13
C CYS A 8 -16.34 16.37 26.98
N LEU A 9 -17.42 15.87 26.35
CA LEU A 9 -17.31 14.97 25.20
C LEU A 9 -16.64 15.64 24.00
N ASN A 10 -16.96 16.90 23.73
CA ASN A 10 -16.35 17.66 22.64
C ASN A 10 -14.87 17.95 22.93
N THR A 11 -14.53 18.28 24.17
CA THR A 11 -13.15 18.50 24.61
C THR A 11 -12.32 17.22 24.51
N ALA A 12 -12.88 16.07 24.89
CA ALA A 12 -12.23 14.77 24.73
C ALA A 12 -12.01 14.42 23.25
N LYS A 13 -13.01 14.67 22.39
CA LYS A 13 -12.90 14.47 20.93
C LYS A 13 -11.83 15.37 20.32
N THR A 14 -11.79 16.66 20.66
CA THR A 14 -10.75 17.57 20.14
C THR A 14 -9.37 17.17 20.62
N PHE A 15 -9.22 16.73 21.87
CA PHE A 15 -7.94 16.23 22.35
C PHE A 15 -7.48 14.97 21.60
N LEU A 16 -8.39 14.01 21.37
CA LEU A 16 -8.09 12.80 20.60
C LEU A 16 -7.72 13.11 19.15
N LEU A 17 -8.48 13.99 18.49
CA LEU A 17 -8.18 14.41 17.12
C LEU A 17 -6.85 15.18 17.03
N ALA A 18 -6.56 16.04 18.00
CA ALA A 18 -5.30 16.78 18.07
C ALA A 18 -4.11 15.84 18.28
N ALA A 19 -4.23 14.85 19.17
CA ALA A 19 -3.21 13.85 19.39
C ALA A 19 -2.99 12.96 18.15
N ALA A 20 -4.06 12.55 17.48
CA ALA A 20 -3.96 11.79 16.24
C ALA A 20 -3.32 12.61 15.12
N ALA A 21 -3.69 13.90 14.98
CA ALA A 21 -3.14 14.81 13.99
C ALA A 21 -1.66 15.12 14.25
N SER A 22 -1.25 15.29 15.51
CA SER A 22 0.16 15.56 15.85
C SER A 22 1.04 14.35 15.58
N LEU A 23 0.59 13.14 15.95
CA LEU A 23 1.28 11.90 15.63
C LEU A 23 1.35 11.68 14.12
N GLY A 24 0.23 11.81 13.41
CA GLY A 24 0.17 11.67 11.96
C GLY A 24 1.05 12.69 11.24
N GLY A 25 1.03 13.95 11.68
CA GLY A 25 1.87 15.02 11.16
C GLY A 25 3.36 14.76 11.39
N SER A 26 3.73 14.23 12.57
CA SER A 26 5.12 13.88 12.89
C SER A 26 5.63 12.73 12.03
N VAL A 27 4.80 11.71 11.79
CA VAL A 27 5.11 10.62 10.88
C VAL A 27 5.28 11.16 9.46
N LEU A 28 4.33 11.94 8.94
CA LEU A 28 4.44 12.51 7.60
C LEU A 28 5.66 13.40 7.44
N ALA A 29 6.02 14.17 8.46
CA ALA A 29 7.26 14.96 8.47
C ALA A 29 8.50 14.08 8.34
N ALA A 30 8.55 12.92 9.01
CA ALA A 30 9.65 11.97 8.86
C ALA A 30 9.78 11.42 7.43
N PHE A 31 8.66 11.31 6.70
CA PHE A 31 8.64 10.90 5.30
C PHE A 31 8.97 12.02 4.29
N GLY A 32 9.36 13.20 4.76
CA GLY A 32 9.63 14.37 3.91
C GLY A 32 8.39 15.16 3.52
N GLY A 33 7.27 14.94 4.22
CA GLY A 33 6.00 15.64 4.02
C GLY A 33 4.96 14.83 3.23
N ALA A 34 3.72 15.31 3.27
CA ALA A 34 2.58 14.78 2.53
C ALA A 34 2.50 15.39 1.14
N ASP A 35 3.34 14.91 0.22
CA ASP A 35 3.33 15.35 -1.17
C ASP A 35 2.49 14.45 -2.08
N VAL A 36 2.33 14.88 -3.33
CA VAL A 36 1.52 14.18 -4.35
C VAL A 36 2.00 12.74 -4.55
N TRP A 37 3.31 12.49 -4.51
CA TRP A 37 3.87 11.15 -4.69
C TRP A 37 3.50 10.20 -3.55
N LEU A 38 3.69 10.63 -2.30
CA LEU A 38 3.35 9.82 -1.13
C LEU A 38 1.84 9.60 -1.03
N SER A 39 1.03 10.63 -1.34
CA SER A 39 -0.42 10.51 -1.40
C SER A 39 -0.87 9.53 -2.49
N ALA A 40 -0.28 9.59 -3.69
CA ALA A 40 -0.59 8.66 -4.77
C ALA A 40 -0.30 7.21 -4.35
N LEU A 41 0.86 6.94 -3.76
CA LEU A 41 1.21 5.62 -3.26
C LEU A 41 0.21 5.11 -2.22
N ALA A 42 -0.10 5.93 -1.21
CA ALA A 42 -1.04 5.56 -0.16
C ALA A 42 -2.46 5.32 -0.68
N CYS A 43 -2.96 6.16 -1.60
CA CYS A 43 -4.26 5.99 -2.23
C CYS A 43 -4.32 4.70 -3.06
N THR A 44 -3.28 4.42 -3.85
CA THR A 44 -3.23 3.22 -4.70
C THR A 44 -3.15 1.95 -3.87
N MET A 45 -2.31 1.95 -2.82
CA MET A 45 -2.25 0.88 -1.83
C MET A 45 -3.59 0.65 -1.12
N GLY A 46 -4.28 1.72 -0.74
CA GLY A 46 -5.59 1.65 -0.12
C GLY A 46 -6.63 1.03 -1.06
N ALA A 47 -6.67 1.51 -2.31
CA ALA A 47 -7.56 0.97 -3.34
C ALA A 47 -7.27 -0.52 -3.64
N ASP A 48 -6.00 -0.91 -3.78
CA ASP A 48 -5.60 -2.31 -3.96
C ASP A 48 -6.05 -3.18 -2.79
N TYR A 49 -5.83 -2.72 -1.55
CA TYR A 49 -6.24 -3.49 -0.37
C TYR A 49 -7.77 -3.65 -0.29
N LEU A 50 -8.52 -2.57 -0.54
CA LEU A 50 -9.98 -2.60 -0.52
C LEU A 50 -10.53 -3.48 -1.63
N THR A 51 -10.02 -3.36 -2.85
CA THR A 51 -10.46 -4.19 -3.99
C THR A 51 -10.11 -5.66 -3.76
N GLY A 52 -8.91 -5.97 -3.27
CA GLY A 52 -8.51 -7.33 -2.92
C GLY A 52 -9.38 -7.93 -1.80
N LEU A 53 -9.75 -7.14 -0.79
CA LEU A 53 -10.66 -7.56 0.27
C LEU A 53 -12.07 -7.82 -0.27
N LEU A 54 -12.60 -6.94 -1.12
CA LEU A 54 -13.91 -7.11 -1.76
C LEU A 54 -13.93 -8.37 -2.63
N LEU A 55 -12.87 -8.61 -3.40
CA LEU A 55 -12.75 -9.81 -4.23
C LEU A 55 -12.74 -11.09 -3.40
N ALA A 56 -12.00 -11.10 -2.28
CA ALA A 56 -11.93 -12.24 -1.38
C ALA A 56 -13.26 -12.53 -0.64
N LEU A 57 -14.03 -11.49 -0.32
CA LEU A 57 -15.30 -11.60 0.40
C LEU A 57 -16.49 -11.90 -0.51
N VAL A 58 -16.61 -11.18 -1.63
CA VAL A 58 -17.79 -11.25 -2.52
C VAL A 58 -17.61 -12.31 -3.60
N TRP A 59 -16.44 -12.34 -4.25
CA TRP A 59 -16.19 -13.25 -5.38
C TRP A 59 -15.55 -14.57 -4.96
N LYS A 60 -15.02 -14.69 -3.74
CA LYS A 60 -14.22 -15.86 -3.27
C LYS A 60 -13.15 -16.28 -4.28
N ARG A 61 -12.62 -15.33 -5.04
CA ARG A 61 -11.60 -15.51 -6.07
C ARG A 61 -10.39 -14.65 -5.77
N SER A 62 -9.97 -14.62 -4.52
CA SER A 62 -8.72 -13.98 -4.16
C SER A 62 -7.55 -14.76 -4.78
N PRO A 63 -6.70 -14.15 -5.62
CA PRO A 63 -5.44 -14.77 -6.06
C PRO A 63 -4.44 -14.96 -4.90
N LYS A 64 -4.72 -14.37 -3.73
CA LYS A 64 -3.82 -14.32 -2.57
C LYS A 64 -4.11 -15.42 -1.53
N THR A 65 -5.08 -16.32 -1.74
CA THR A 65 -5.40 -17.45 -0.83
C THR A 65 -5.70 -18.75 -1.56
N GLU A 66 -5.24 -19.88 -1.01
CA GLU A 66 -5.37 -21.23 -1.60
C GLU A 66 -6.84 -21.66 -1.87
N ASN A 67 -7.79 -21.12 -1.09
CA ASN A 67 -9.22 -21.39 -1.22
C ASN A 67 -10.03 -20.19 -1.78
N GLY A 68 -9.37 -19.13 -2.25
CA GLY A 68 -10.00 -17.92 -2.80
C GLY A 68 -10.79 -17.05 -1.81
N ALA A 69 -11.02 -17.52 -0.59
CA ALA A 69 -11.70 -16.81 0.49
C ALA A 69 -10.77 -15.92 1.31
N ALA A 70 -11.32 -14.87 1.94
CA ALA A 70 -10.57 -14.00 2.84
C ALA A 70 -10.00 -14.77 4.03
N SER A 71 -8.66 -14.89 4.09
CA SER A 71 -7.97 -15.35 5.30
C SER A 71 -7.36 -14.14 6.00
N SER A 72 -7.62 -14.01 7.31
CA SER A 72 -7.08 -12.92 8.13
C SER A 72 -5.54 -12.90 8.09
N GLN A 73 -4.91 -14.09 8.03
CA GLN A 73 -3.45 -14.21 7.95
C GLN A 73 -2.89 -13.69 6.62
N ALA A 74 -3.56 -13.92 5.49
CA ALA A 74 -3.14 -13.36 4.21
C ALA A 74 -3.30 -11.83 4.18
N GLY A 75 -4.39 -11.31 4.74
CA GLY A 75 -4.61 -9.87 4.86
C GLY A 75 -3.54 -9.18 5.72
N LEU A 76 -3.20 -9.78 6.86
CA LEU A 76 -2.15 -9.27 7.75
C LEU A 76 -0.77 -9.31 7.09
N LYS A 77 -0.43 -10.39 6.38
CA LYS A 77 0.82 -10.50 5.61
C LYS A 77 0.92 -9.40 4.53
N GLY A 78 -0.19 -9.13 3.85
CA GLY A 78 -0.28 -8.02 2.88
C GLY A 78 -0.03 -6.66 3.52
N LEU A 79 -0.60 -6.43 4.72
CA LEU A 79 -0.39 -5.18 5.45
C LEU A 79 1.06 -5.00 5.91
N PHE A 80 1.72 -6.06 6.40
CA PHE A 80 3.14 -6.02 6.73
C PHE A 80 4.02 -5.71 5.52
N LYS A 81 3.69 -6.25 4.34
CA LYS A 81 4.41 -5.91 3.09
C LYS A 81 4.29 -4.41 2.78
N LYS A 82 3.09 -3.83 2.90
CA LYS A 82 2.87 -2.39 2.69
C LYS A 82 3.59 -1.54 3.74
N GLY A 83 3.63 -1.97 5.00
CA GLY A 83 4.44 -1.35 6.05
C GLY A 83 5.94 -1.35 5.72
N ALA A 84 6.47 -2.45 5.18
CA ALA A 84 7.85 -2.52 4.72
C ALA A 84 8.13 -1.55 3.56
N MET A 85 7.19 -1.38 2.62
CA MET A 85 7.34 -0.39 1.54
C MET A 85 7.45 1.03 2.09
N PHE A 86 6.60 1.40 3.05
CA PHE A 86 6.71 2.70 3.72
C PHE A 86 8.05 2.85 4.45
N LEU A 87 8.53 1.82 5.14
CA LEU A 87 9.86 1.86 5.76
C LEU A 87 10.97 2.09 4.71
N THR A 88 10.88 1.47 3.53
CA THR A 88 11.83 1.70 2.44
C THR A 88 11.76 3.14 1.91
N VAL A 89 10.56 3.71 1.78
CA VAL A 89 10.39 5.13 1.40
C VAL A 89 11.01 6.06 2.44
N LEU A 90 10.84 5.77 3.72
CA LEU A 90 11.45 6.53 4.81
C LEU A 90 12.98 6.48 4.72
N VAL A 91 13.56 5.30 4.53
CA VAL A 91 15.01 5.15 4.34
C VAL A 91 15.49 5.93 3.10
N ALA A 92 14.77 5.84 1.99
CA ALA A 92 15.10 6.59 0.77
C ALA A 92 15.09 8.11 0.99
N HIS A 93 14.14 8.62 1.77
CA HIS A 93 14.12 10.03 2.15
C HIS A 93 15.33 10.41 3.02
N GLN A 94 15.67 9.59 4.01
CA GLN A 94 16.83 9.84 4.85
C GLN A 94 18.14 9.83 4.04
N LEU A 95 18.24 8.99 3.01
CA LEU A 95 19.36 8.98 2.09
C LEU A 95 19.39 10.22 1.19
N ASP A 96 18.23 10.68 0.69
CA ASP A 96 18.14 11.96 -0.02
C ASP A 96 18.71 13.09 0.84
N LEU A 97 18.33 13.16 2.12
CA LEU A 97 18.87 14.16 3.05
C LEU A 97 20.38 13.98 3.32
N ALA A 98 20.82 12.75 3.57
CA ALA A 98 22.22 12.46 3.90
C ALA A 98 23.19 12.79 2.76
N PHE A 99 22.76 12.57 1.51
CA PHE A 99 23.58 12.80 0.31
C PHE A 99 23.23 14.08 -0.43
N SER A 100 22.34 14.92 0.12
CA SER A 100 21.83 16.14 -0.54
C SER A 100 21.23 15.87 -1.93
N LEU A 101 20.55 14.73 -2.09
CA LEU A 101 19.80 14.35 -3.27
C LEU A 101 18.32 14.73 -3.11
N ASN A 102 17.58 14.70 -4.22
CA ASN A 102 16.16 15.06 -4.26
C ASN A 102 15.31 14.13 -5.14
N TYR A 103 15.84 12.96 -5.50
CA TYR A 103 15.21 12.07 -6.48
C TYR A 103 15.05 10.62 -6.00
N LEU A 104 15.74 10.18 -4.95
CA LEU A 104 15.73 8.78 -4.53
C LEU A 104 14.39 8.40 -3.92
N ARG A 105 13.84 9.23 -3.02
CA ARG A 105 12.50 9.05 -2.43
C ARG A 105 11.44 8.94 -3.52
N GLY A 106 11.48 9.85 -4.50
CA GLY A 106 10.55 9.84 -5.63
C GLY A 106 10.68 8.57 -6.48
N ALA A 107 11.90 8.15 -6.80
CA ALA A 107 12.16 6.93 -7.57
C ALA A 107 11.64 5.67 -6.85
N VAL A 108 11.88 5.56 -5.54
CA VAL A 108 11.38 4.44 -4.73
C VAL A 108 9.86 4.43 -4.66
N ILE A 109 9.23 5.60 -4.47
CA ILE A 109 7.78 5.73 -4.50
C ILE A 109 7.22 5.30 -5.85
N MET A 110 7.79 5.78 -6.96
CA MET A 110 7.34 5.41 -8.31
C MET A 110 7.48 3.91 -8.58
N ALA A 111 8.56 3.28 -8.11
CA ALA A 111 8.75 1.84 -8.25
C ALA A 111 7.66 1.05 -7.52
N PHE A 112 7.34 1.41 -6.28
CA PHE A 112 6.24 0.75 -5.55
C PHE A 112 4.86 1.09 -6.13
N LEU A 113 4.67 2.33 -6.61
CA LEU A 113 3.43 2.75 -7.24
C LEU A 113 3.12 1.91 -8.48
N ALA A 114 4.12 1.61 -9.32
CA ALA A 114 3.95 0.74 -10.48
C ALA A 114 3.46 -0.67 -10.08
N ASN A 115 4.04 -1.25 -9.02
CA ASN A 115 3.64 -2.57 -8.53
C ASN A 115 2.22 -2.57 -7.94
N GLU A 116 1.84 -1.53 -7.19
CA GLU A 116 0.51 -1.41 -6.62
C GLU A 116 -0.56 -1.14 -7.70
N LEU A 117 -0.21 -0.39 -8.76
CA LEU A 117 -1.08 -0.21 -9.92
C LEU A 117 -1.31 -1.52 -10.67
N LEU A 118 -0.29 -2.36 -10.83
CA LEU A 118 -0.44 -3.69 -11.44
C LEU A 118 -1.37 -4.57 -10.60
N SER A 119 -1.15 -4.65 -9.28
CA SER A 119 -2.00 -5.47 -8.40
C SER A 119 -3.46 -4.95 -8.36
N LEU A 120 -3.65 -3.63 -8.39
CA LEU A 120 -4.98 -3.04 -8.50
C LEU A 120 -5.64 -3.40 -9.84
N ALA A 121 -4.91 -3.32 -10.95
CA ALA A 121 -5.41 -3.67 -12.27
C ALA A 121 -5.83 -5.15 -12.35
N GLU A 122 -5.05 -6.06 -11.74
CA GLU A 122 -5.41 -7.47 -11.60
C GLU A 122 -6.72 -7.65 -10.82
N ASN A 123 -6.87 -7.01 -9.65
CA ASN A 123 -8.10 -7.11 -8.87
C ASN A 123 -9.32 -6.58 -9.64
N LEU A 124 -9.17 -5.47 -10.37
CA LEU A 124 -10.23 -4.89 -11.20
C LEU A 124 -10.58 -5.77 -12.40
N GLY A 125 -9.60 -6.43 -13.02
CA GLY A 125 -9.81 -7.43 -14.05
C GLY A 125 -10.62 -8.62 -13.54
N LEU A 126 -10.32 -9.12 -12.34
CA LEU A 126 -11.06 -10.20 -11.69
C LEU A 126 -12.49 -9.81 -11.30
N MET A 127 -12.76 -8.52 -11.08
CA MET A 127 -14.11 -7.99 -10.89
C MET A 127 -14.93 -7.90 -12.20
N GLY A 128 -14.33 -8.18 -13.35
CA GLY A 128 -15.02 -8.16 -14.64
C GLY A 128 -15.17 -6.76 -15.25
N ILE A 129 -14.36 -5.80 -14.82
CA ILE A 129 -14.30 -4.50 -15.50
C ILE A 129 -13.75 -4.75 -16.91
N PRO A 130 -14.39 -4.26 -17.98
CA PRO A 130 -13.92 -4.50 -19.34
C PRO A 130 -12.61 -3.73 -19.60
N TRP A 131 -11.50 -4.46 -19.76
CA TRP A 131 -10.21 -3.89 -20.17
C TRP A 131 -10.01 -4.07 -21.67
N PRO A 132 -9.36 -3.11 -22.35
CA PRO A 132 -8.84 -3.33 -23.70
C PRO A 132 -7.89 -4.55 -23.71
N SER A 133 -7.99 -5.40 -24.73
CA SER A 133 -7.20 -6.64 -24.85
C SER A 133 -5.68 -6.41 -24.72
N VAL A 134 -5.19 -5.26 -25.18
CA VAL A 134 -3.78 -4.86 -25.06
C VAL A 134 -3.35 -4.76 -23.59
N MET A 135 -4.21 -4.26 -22.71
CA MET A 135 -3.88 -4.12 -21.29
C MET A 135 -3.92 -5.46 -20.56
N GLN A 136 -4.87 -6.34 -20.89
CA GLN A 136 -4.91 -7.70 -20.34
C GLN A 136 -3.64 -8.48 -20.70
N ASN A 137 -3.26 -8.47 -21.98
CA ASN A 137 -2.04 -9.14 -22.44
C ASN A 137 -0.78 -8.56 -21.77
N ALA A 138 -0.71 -7.24 -21.57
CA ALA A 138 0.42 -6.62 -20.89
C ALA A 138 0.51 -7.05 -19.42
N ILE A 139 -0.62 -7.10 -18.71
CA ILE A 139 -0.68 -7.56 -17.32
C ILE A 139 -0.26 -9.03 -17.25
N GLU A 140 -0.82 -9.91 -18.07
CA GLU A 140 -0.48 -11.34 -18.10
C GLU A 140 1.02 -11.58 -18.35
N LEU A 141 1.63 -10.85 -19.28
CA LEU A 141 3.07 -10.95 -19.55
C LEU A 141 3.94 -10.47 -18.39
N LEU A 142 3.51 -9.42 -17.69
CA LEU A 142 4.23 -8.89 -16.52
C LEU A 142 4.15 -9.84 -15.34
N THR A 143 2.96 -10.36 -15.03
CA THR A 143 2.74 -11.33 -13.95
C THR A 143 3.47 -12.65 -14.23
N ALA A 144 3.43 -13.17 -15.46
CA ALA A 144 4.17 -14.38 -15.84
C ALA A 144 5.69 -14.23 -15.69
N LYS A 145 6.23 -13.02 -15.90
CA LYS A 145 7.65 -12.73 -15.71
C LYS A 145 8.04 -12.66 -14.22
N GLU A 146 7.14 -12.19 -13.35
CA GLU A 146 7.38 -12.21 -11.90
C GLU A 146 7.43 -13.64 -11.35
N GLU A 147 6.54 -14.53 -11.79
CA GLU A 147 6.53 -15.95 -11.38
C GLU A 147 7.71 -16.76 -11.94
N SER A 148 8.20 -16.41 -13.13
CA SER A 148 9.28 -17.13 -13.81
C SER A 148 10.70 -16.67 -13.44
N GLN A 149 10.86 -15.72 -12.51
CA GLN A 149 12.16 -15.54 -11.87
C GLN A 149 12.44 -16.76 -10.98
N PRO A 150 13.37 -17.67 -11.36
CA PRO A 150 13.76 -18.74 -10.48
C PRO A 150 14.38 -18.05 -9.27
N HIS A 151 13.86 -18.36 -8.09
CA HIS A 151 14.48 -18.01 -6.82
C HIS A 151 15.94 -18.44 -6.92
N ALA A 152 16.84 -17.50 -7.21
CA ALA A 152 18.19 -17.84 -7.61
C ALA A 152 18.82 -18.66 -6.49
N ASP A 153 19.17 -19.91 -6.82
CA ASP A 153 20.05 -20.83 -6.10
C ASP A 153 21.39 -20.15 -5.78
N ARG A 154 21.40 -19.23 -4.81
CA ARG A 154 22.57 -18.42 -4.44
C ARG A 154 22.96 -18.54 -2.96
N PHE A 155 22.51 -19.60 -2.29
CA PHE A 155 23.02 -20.00 -0.97
C PHE A 155 23.45 -21.48 -0.89
N GLN A 156 23.72 -22.14 -2.03
CA GLN A 156 24.34 -23.48 -2.07
C GLN A 156 25.67 -23.52 -2.83
N ARG A 157 26.47 -22.45 -2.76
CA ARG A 157 27.91 -22.57 -3.05
C ARG A 157 28.72 -21.88 -1.95
N HIS A 158 29.35 -22.74 -1.16
CA HIS A 158 30.28 -22.56 -0.04
C HIS A 158 29.65 -22.55 1.35
#